data_AF-A0A378LW87-F1
#
_entry.id   AF-A0A378LW87-F1
#
_cell.length_a   1.000
_cell.length_b   1.000
_cell.length_c   1.000
_cell.angle_alpha   90.00
_cell.angle_beta   90.00
_cell.angle_gamma   90.00
#
_symmetry.space_group_name_H-M   'P 1'
#
loop_
_entity.id
_entity.type
_entity.pdbx_description
1 polymer ?
#
loop_
_entity_poly.entity_id
_entity_poly.type
_entity_poly.pdbx_seq_one_letter_code
_entity_poly.pdbx_strand_id
1 'polypeptide(L)'
;MSRNDPADVKMKKTLHVLVYTNLILSPLLLLDTQFALLAALVVNAVLIAQFNEIGKTRRAGSNLIHHTRSFAQNFFAQKPAREINLEDADNTLRNIINGGAAVYDELADSLMGLSRN
;
A
#
# COMPACT_ATOMS: atom_id res chain seq x y z
N MET A 1 9.51 1.58 10.81
CA MET A 1 10.29 1.94 9.59
C MET A 1 11.74 2.29 9.92
N SER A 2 12.64 1.35 9.65
CA SER A 2 14.09 1.61 9.69
C SER A 2 14.44 2.66 8.62
N ARG A 3 14.86 3.84 9.06
CA ARG A 3 15.10 5.01 8.20
C ARG A 3 16.24 4.78 7.19
N ASN A 4 17.04 3.73 7.38
CA ASN A 4 18.26 3.43 6.64
C ASN A 4 18.13 2.24 5.67
N ASP A 5 16.95 1.63 5.54
CA ASP A 5 16.78 0.50 4.62
C ASP A 5 17.04 0.95 3.17
N PRO A 6 17.86 0.20 2.40
CA PRO A 6 18.11 0.52 1.00
C PRO A 6 16.81 0.39 0.17
N ALA A 7 16.75 1.11 -0.94
CA ALA A 7 15.54 1.22 -1.77
C ALA A 7 15.02 -0.15 -2.23
N ASP A 8 15.93 -1.06 -2.55
CA ASP A 8 15.70 -2.44 -2.94
C ASP A 8 15.06 -3.28 -1.83
N VAL A 9 15.41 -3.07 -0.56
CA VAL A 9 14.73 -3.73 0.57
C VAL A 9 13.30 -3.19 0.73
N LYS A 10 13.12 -1.87 0.61
CA LYS A 10 11.79 -1.26 0.66
C LYS A 10 10.88 -1.74 -0.47
N MET A 11 11.43 -1.85 -1.68
CA MET A 11 10.72 -2.39 -2.83
C MET A 11 10.26 -3.83 -2.55
N LYS A 12 11.15 -4.68 -2.02
CA LYS A 12 10.78 -6.06 -1.63
C LYS A 12 9.66 -6.07 -0.60
N LYS A 13 9.71 -5.22 0.43
CA LYS A 13 8.65 -5.11 1.44
C LYS A 13 7.30 -4.72 0.82
N THR A 14 7.30 -3.71 -0.06
CA THR A 14 6.09 -3.30 -0.80
C THR A 14 5.53 -4.43 -1.66
N LEU A 15 6.39 -5.16 -2.37
CA LEU A 15 5.98 -6.33 -3.15
C LEU A 15 5.40 -7.44 -2.27
N HIS A 16 5.95 -7.69 -1.08
CA HIS A 16 5.38 -8.66 -0.15
C HIS A 16 3.97 -8.28 0.27
N VAL A 17 3.69 -6.99 0.55
CA VAL A 17 2.32 -6.58 0.88
C VAL A 17 1.38 -6.88 -0.27
N LEU A 18 1.75 -6.54 -1.51
CA LEU A 18 0.94 -6.85 -2.69
C LEU A 18 0.72 -8.37 -2.85
N VAL A 19 1.77 -9.19 -2.67
CA VAL A 19 1.66 -10.65 -2.74
C VAL A 19 0.72 -11.18 -1.67
N TYR A 20 0.85 -10.74 -0.42
CA TYR A 20 -0.04 -11.16 0.66
C TYR A 20 -1.48 -10.74 0.42
N THR A 21 -1.72 -9.53 -0.10
CA THR A 21 -3.06 -9.10 -0.50
C THR A 21 -3.66 -10.02 -1.57
N ASN A 22 -2.89 -10.37 -2.61
CA ASN A 22 -3.39 -11.26 -3.66
C ASN A 22 -3.57 -12.70 -3.16
N LEU A 23 -2.74 -13.17 -2.23
CA LEU A 23 -2.91 -14.46 -1.58
C LEU A 23 -4.19 -14.51 -0.74
N ILE A 24 -4.51 -13.45 0.01
CA ILE A 24 -5.77 -13.32 0.76
C ILE A 24 -6.98 -13.31 -0.18
N LEU A 25 -6.85 -12.70 -1.36
CA LEU A 25 -7.92 -12.67 -2.38
C LEU A 25 -8.03 -13.97 -3.18
N SER A 26 -6.99 -14.81 -3.21
CA SER A 26 -6.96 -16.04 -4.02
C SER A 26 -8.12 -17.00 -3.80
N PRO A 27 -8.74 -17.16 -2.60
CA PRO A 27 -9.92 -18.01 -2.44
C PRO A 27 -11.12 -17.55 -3.27
N LEU A 28 -11.20 -16.25 -3.64
CA LEU A 28 -12.26 -15.75 -4.53
C LEU A 28 -12.20 -16.39 -5.92
N LEU A 29 -11.01 -16.83 -6.36
CA LEU A 29 -10.84 -17.53 -7.64
C LEU A 29 -11.60 -18.86 -7.67
N LEU A 30 -11.89 -19.45 -6.50
CA LEU A 30 -12.68 -20.68 -6.39
C LEU A 30 -14.18 -20.44 -6.59
N LEU A 31 -14.64 -19.18 -6.42
CA LEU A 31 -16.04 -18.80 -6.57
C LEU A 31 -16.32 -18.39 -8.02
N ASP A 32 -15.62 -17.36 -8.48
CA ASP A 32 -15.80 -16.79 -9.82
C ASP A 32 -14.52 -16.04 -10.21
N THR A 33 -13.92 -16.42 -11.34
CA THR A 33 -12.65 -15.87 -11.80
C THR A 33 -12.77 -14.42 -12.28
N GLN A 34 -13.89 -14.02 -12.89
CA GLN A 34 -14.12 -12.64 -13.35
C GLN A 34 -14.28 -11.71 -12.15
N PHE A 35 -15.09 -12.13 -11.19
CA PHE A 35 -15.28 -11.38 -9.95
C PHE A 35 -13.96 -11.27 -9.15
N ALA A 36 -13.22 -12.37 -9.03
CA ALA A 36 -11.93 -12.37 -8.33
C ALA A 36 -10.90 -11.44 -8.98
N LEU A 37 -10.81 -11.44 -10.32
CA LEU A 37 -9.93 -10.54 -11.05
C LEU A 37 -10.33 -9.07 -10.85
N LEU A 38 -11.63 -8.76 -10.94
CA LEU A 38 -12.13 -7.41 -10.69
C LEU A 38 -11.81 -6.95 -9.27
N ALA A 39 -12.08 -7.79 -8.28
CA ALA A 39 -11.78 -7.51 -6.88
C ALA A 39 -10.27 -7.28 -6.67
N ALA A 40 -9.43 -8.14 -7.23
CA ALA A 40 -7.98 -7.98 -7.17
C ALA A 40 -7.52 -6.66 -7.79
N LEU A 41 -8.06 -6.28 -8.95
CA LEU A 41 -7.68 -5.05 -9.64
C LEU A 41 -8.07 -3.82 -8.80
N VAL A 42 -9.30 -3.78 -8.29
CA VAL A 42 -9.81 -2.69 -7.44
C VAL A 42 -8.99 -2.59 -6.14
N VAL A 43 -8.76 -3.72 -5.46
CA VAL A 43 -8.01 -3.74 -4.20
C VAL A 43 -6.56 -3.31 -4.40
N ASN A 44 -5.87 -3.81 -5.44
CA ASN A 44 -4.50 -3.40 -5.73
C ASN A 44 -4.42 -1.92 -6.12
N ALA A 45 -5.37 -1.39 -6.91
CA ALA A 45 -5.41 0.03 -7.26
C ALA A 45 -5.57 0.92 -6.02
N VAL A 46 -6.50 0.55 -5.13
CA VAL A 46 -6.70 1.21 -3.84
C VAL A 46 -5.43 1.16 -2.99
N LEU A 47 -4.80 0.00 -2.91
CA LEU A 47 -3.61 -0.23 -2.09
C LEU A 47 -2.41 0.57 -2.60
N ILE A 48 -2.19 0.63 -3.91
CA ILE A 48 -1.14 1.44 -4.53
C ILE A 48 -1.38 2.94 -4.29
N ALA A 49 -2.63 3.40 -4.42
CA ALA A 49 -2.99 4.78 -4.09
C ALA A 49 -2.69 5.11 -2.63
N GLN A 50 -2.98 4.17 -1.71
CA GLN A 50 -2.65 4.31 -0.30
C GLN A 50 -1.15 4.39 -0.05
N PHE A 51 -0.36 3.52 -0.69
CA PHE A 51 1.09 3.57 -0.56
C PHE A 51 1.66 4.91 -1.00
N ASN A 52 1.16 5.50 -2.09
CA ASN A 52 1.57 6.84 -2.51
C ASN A 52 1.26 7.90 -1.43
N GLU A 53 0.03 7.92 -0.91
CA GLU A 53 -0.37 8.89 0.12
C GLU A 53 0.43 8.73 1.42
N ILE A 54 0.61 7.49 1.90
CA ILE A 54 1.42 7.20 3.08
C ILE A 54 2.87 7.61 2.83
N GLY A 55 3.43 7.29 1.66
CA GLY A 55 4.79 7.63 1.28
C GLY A 55 5.08 9.12 1.18
N LYS A 56 4.08 9.95 0.85
CA LYS A 56 4.19 11.41 0.91
C LYS A 56 4.41 11.92 2.34
N THR A 57 3.93 11.19 3.35
CA THR A 57 4.04 11.61 4.75
C THR A 57 5.33 11.11 5.40
N ARG A 58 6.16 12.02 5.92
CA ARG A 58 7.45 11.69 6.59
C ARG A 58 7.31 10.92 7.92
N ARG A 59 6.10 10.70 8.44
CA ARG A 59 5.82 10.08 9.76
C ARG A 59 4.73 8.99 9.62
N ALA A 60 4.94 8.02 8.74
CA ALA A 60 3.94 7.01 8.39
C ALA A 60 3.60 6.00 9.50
N GLY A 61 4.46 5.82 10.52
CA GLY A 61 4.35 4.67 11.43
C GLY A 61 3.44 4.81 12.66
N SER A 62 2.75 5.95 12.89
CA SER A 62 1.99 6.15 14.14
C SER A 62 0.49 6.42 13.96
N ASN A 63 0.02 6.68 12.73
CA ASN A 63 -1.36 7.12 12.47
C ASN A 63 -2.02 6.40 11.27
N LEU A 64 -1.48 5.26 10.82
CA LEU A 64 -1.97 4.56 9.63
C LEU A 64 -3.45 4.16 9.77
N ILE A 65 -3.86 3.72 10.97
CA ILE A 65 -5.25 3.39 11.32
C ILE A 65 -6.18 4.61 11.23
N HIS A 66 -5.68 5.83 11.50
CA HIS A 66 -6.48 7.06 11.33
C HIS A 66 -6.54 7.52 9.86
N HIS A 67 -5.52 7.18 9.06
CA HIS A 67 -5.45 7.53 7.64
C HIS A 67 -6.34 6.65 6.76
N THR A 68 -6.60 5.39 7.13
CA THR A 68 -7.52 4.51 6.37
C THR A 68 -8.94 5.06 6.31
N ARG A 69 -9.44 5.71 7.38
CA ARG A 69 -10.78 6.32 7.41
C ARG A 69 -10.88 7.58 6.51
N SER A 70 -9.81 8.37 6.43
CA SER A 70 -9.73 9.54 5.54
C SER A 70 -9.53 9.17 4.06
N PHE A 71 -9.00 7.97 3.77
CA PHE A 71 -8.71 7.56 2.41
C PHE A 71 -9.96 7.35 1.56
N ALA A 72 -11.00 6.70 2.09
CA ALA A 72 -12.25 6.53 1.35
C ALA A 72 -12.80 7.88 0.87
N GLN A 73 -12.73 8.90 1.72
CA GLN A 73 -13.16 10.26 1.39
C GLN A 73 -12.27 10.91 0.32
N ASN A 74 -10.95 10.72 0.38
CA ASN A 74 -10.01 11.31 -0.58
C ASN A 74 -9.96 10.58 -1.92
N PHE A 75 -10.21 9.27 -1.96
CA PHE A 75 -10.23 8.44 -3.16
C PHE A 75 -11.40 8.82 -4.08
N PHE A 76 -12.58 9.07 -3.53
CA PHE A 76 -13.73 9.56 -4.29
C PHE A 76 -13.67 11.06 -4.61
N ALA A 77 -12.78 11.82 -3.96
CA ALA A 77 -12.59 13.25 -4.19
C ALA A 77 -11.43 13.58 -5.15
N GLN A 78 -10.81 12.57 -5.79
CA GLN A 78 -9.69 12.80 -6.70
C GLN A 78 -10.14 13.63 -7.92
N LYS A 79 -9.50 14.78 -8.12
CA LYS A 79 -9.66 15.62 -9.29
C LYS A 79 -9.03 14.96 -10.52
N PRO A 80 -9.55 15.21 -11.74
CA PRO A 80 -9.05 14.60 -12.96
C PRO A 80 -7.55 14.87 -13.18
N ALA A 81 -6.89 13.89 -13.81
CA ALA A 81 -5.45 13.77 -13.96
C ALA A 81 -4.77 15.06 -14.46
N ARG A 82 -3.72 15.47 -13.75
CA ARG A 82 -2.77 16.48 -14.18
C ARG A 82 -1.77 15.83 -15.16
N GLU A 83 -1.25 16.59 -16.10
CA GLU A 83 -0.18 16.14 -17.01
C GLU A 83 0.97 15.51 -16.22
N ILE A 84 1.32 14.26 -16.51
CA ILE A 84 2.32 13.48 -15.76
C ILE A 84 3.70 13.75 -16.35
N ASN A 85 4.57 14.40 -15.59
CA ASN A 85 5.99 14.56 -15.94
C ASN A 85 6.85 13.43 -15.37
N LEU A 86 8.05 13.20 -15.92
CA LEU A 86 8.97 12.15 -15.46
C LEU A 86 9.40 12.31 -13.99
N GLU A 87 9.60 13.54 -13.52
CA GLU A 87 9.91 13.81 -12.10
C GLU A 87 8.73 13.47 -11.17
N ASP A 88 7.51 13.72 -11.63
CA ASP A 88 6.30 13.37 -10.87
C ASP A 88 6.12 11.84 -10.79
N ALA A 89 6.49 11.13 -11.86
CA ALA A 89 6.47 9.67 -11.89
C ALA A 89 7.51 9.05 -10.93
N ASP A 90 8.76 9.54 -10.93
CA ASP A 90 9.81 9.04 -10.03
C ASP A 90 9.46 9.31 -8.55
N ASN A 91 8.97 10.51 -8.25
CA ASN A 91 8.49 10.85 -6.92
C ASN A 91 7.30 9.97 -6.50
N THR A 92 6.36 9.71 -7.40
CA THR A 92 5.21 8.83 -7.13
C THR A 92 5.66 7.41 -6.84
N LEU A 93 6.56 6.84 -7.65
CA LEU A 93 7.11 5.51 -7.42
C LEU A 93 7.86 5.42 -6.09
N ARG A 94 8.70 6.41 -5.78
CA ARG A 94 9.41 6.48 -4.51
C ARG A 94 8.46 6.57 -3.32
N ASN A 95 7.36 7.32 -3.43
CA ASN A 95 6.34 7.38 -2.39
C ASN A 95 5.67 6.02 -2.21
N ILE A 96 5.23 5.36 -3.29
CA ILE A 96 4.65 4.01 -3.24
C ILE A 96 5.60 3.02 -2.56
N ILE A 97 6.88 3.04 -2.90
CA ILE A 97 7.89 2.16 -2.30
C ILE A 97 8.04 2.44 -0.79
N ASN A 98 8.15 3.71 -0.39
CA ASN A 98 8.28 4.05 1.03
C ASN A 98 7.00 3.74 1.83
N GLY A 99 5.82 4.00 1.25
CA GLY A 99 4.54 3.75 1.89
C GLY A 99 4.26 2.25 2.04
N GLY A 100 4.49 1.45 0.99
CA GLY A 100 4.32 0.01 1.07
C GLY A 100 5.27 -0.66 2.07
N ALA A 101 6.53 -0.18 2.15
CA ALA A 101 7.46 -0.64 3.17
C ALA A 101 7.01 -0.27 4.60
N ALA A 102 6.41 0.91 4.79
CA ALA A 102 5.85 1.31 6.08
C ALA A 102 4.67 0.41 6.49
N VAL A 103 3.77 0.10 5.57
CA VAL A 103 2.65 -0.82 5.80
C VAL A 103 3.15 -2.22 6.15
N TYR A 104 4.16 -2.72 5.42
CA TYR A 104 4.78 -4.00 5.74
C TYR A 104 5.33 -4.03 7.16
N ASP A 105 6.10 -3.02 7.56
CA ASP A 105 6.70 -2.95 8.89
C ASP A 105 5.62 -2.92 9.98
N GLU A 106 4.53 -2.16 9.79
CA GLU A 106 3.43 -2.10 10.76
C GLU A 106 2.67 -3.43 10.87
N LEU A 107 2.43 -4.12 9.74
CA LEU A 107 1.83 -5.45 9.75
C LEU A 107 2.74 -6.47 10.45
N ALA A 108 4.04 -6.44 10.16
CA ALA A 108 5.02 -7.32 10.79
C ALA A 108 5.14 -7.06 12.29
N ASP A 109 5.19 -5.79 12.71
CA ASP A 109 5.21 -5.38 14.12
C ASP A 109 3.92 -5.79 14.84
N SER A 110 2.75 -5.62 14.21
CA SER A 110 1.46 -6.04 14.77
C SER A 110 1.38 -7.56 14.97
N LEU A 111 1.81 -8.33 13.97
CA LEU A 111 1.83 -9.80 14.03
C LEU A 111 2.84 -10.33 15.07
N MET A 112 4.03 -9.74 15.16
CA MET A 112 5.01 -10.11 16.17
C MET A 112 4.63 -9.62 17.57
N GLY A 113 3.93 -8.50 17.68
CA GLY A 113 3.37 -7.99 18.93
C GLY A 113 2.26 -8.89 19.51
N LEU A 114 1.43 -9.49 18.64
CA LEU A 114 0.44 -10.50 19.03
C LEU A 114 1.05 -11.79 19.60
N SER A 115 2.31 -12.10 19.29
CA SER A 115 3.01 -13.30 19.81
C SER A 115 3.56 -13.13 21.24
N ARG A 116 3.49 -11.94 21.83
CA ARG A 116 4.04 -11.64 23.17
C ARG A 116 2.98 -11.51 24.28
N ASN A 117 1.70 -11.67 23.94
CA ASN A 117 0.58 -11.74 24.88
C ASN A 117 -0.05 -13.12 24.84
#